data_AF-A0A2J8AFH7-F1
#
_entry.id   AF-A0A2J8AFH7-F1
#
_cell.length_a   1.000
_cell.length_b   1.000
_cell.length_c   1.000
_cell.angle_alpha   90.00
_cell.angle_beta   90.00
_cell.angle_gamma   90.00
#
_symmetry.space_group_name_H-M   'P 1'
#
loop_
_entity.id
_entity.type
_entity.pdbx_description
1 polymer ?
#
loop_
_entity_poly.entity_id
_entity_poly.type
_entity_poly.pdbx_seq_one_letter_code
_entity_poly.pdbx_strand_id
1 'polypeptide(L)'
;MTRRGFLLALAGLLAAHQASAQGCPAVSGYAFYRLQDATGAYVIKTLDAAGSAASIGGECTSTRRCNAFTTAGQLKIVPAVPIFELMDASSPDTLECDGIYIASRTLTGLVLPAGVNADTLRQQGQGTLRNMQAAIAAANKVSGRCRTAG
;
A
#
# COMPACT_ATOMS: atom_id res chain seq x y z
N MET A 1 21.50 -16.31 -38.20
CA MET A 1 20.12 -15.85 -38.49
C MET A 1 19.17 -16.91 -37.93
N THR A 2 18.22 -16.69 -37.02
CA THR A 2 17.74 -15.54 -36.24
C THR A 2 16.63 -16.08 -35.33
N ARG A 3 16.37 -15.44 -34.19
CA ARG A 3 15.10 -15.54 -33.43
C ARG A 3 14.80 -16.87 -32.69
N ARG A 4 15.70 -17.31 -31.81
CA ARG A 4 15.26 -17.69 -30.44
C ARG A 4 15.10 -16.42 -29.60
N GLY A 5 14.44 -15.45 -30.23
CA GLY A 5 14.28 -14.12 -29.71
C GLY A 5 13.33 -14.19 -28.56
N PHE A 6 13.71 -13.48 -27.51
CA PHE A 6 12.80 -12.97 -26.52
C PHE A 6 12.23 -14.06 -25.60
N LEU A 7 12.74 -14.23 -24.38
CA LEU A 7 12.41 -13.32 -23.27
C LEU A 7 10.94 -12.89 -23.32
N LEU A 8 10.25 -12.93 -22.18
CA LEU A 8 8.96 -12.25 -21.98
C LEU A 8 7.78 -13.02 -22.59
N ALA A 9 7.29 -14.10 -22.01
CA ALA A 9 6.81 -14.14 -20.65
C ALA A 9 7.52 -15.27 -19.88
N LEU A 10 8.67 -15.01 -19.24
CA LEU A 10 8.66 -14.60 -17.83
C LEU A 10 7.36 -15.02 -17.15
N ALA A 11 7.45 -16.05 -16.30
CA ALA A 11 6.72 -16.09 -15.06
C ALA A 11 5.31 -15.50 -15.21
N GLY A 12 4.40 -16.25 -15.84
CA GLY A 12 2.97 -15.99 -15.80
C GLY A 12 2.69 -15.48 -14.40
N LEU A 13 2.39 -14.19 -14.34
CA LEU A 13 2.66 -13.34 -13.20
C LEU A 13 2.33 -14.12 -11.95
N LEU A 14 3.37 -14.31 -11.14
CA LEU A 14 3.25 -14.77 -9.77
C LEU A 14 1.91 -14.32 -9.26
N ALA A 15 1.04 -15.28 -8.94
CA ALA A 15 0.10 -15.09 -7.88
C ALA A 15 -0.50 -13.67 -7.91
N ALA A 16 -1.29 -13.36 -8.95
CA ALA A 16 -2.45 -12.50 -8.77
C ALA A 16 -3.36 -13.16 -7.71
N HIS A 17 -2.84 -13.24 -6.48
CA HIS A 17 -3.50 -13.62 -5.24
C HIS A 17 -4.29 -12.43 -4.70
N GLN A 18 -4.42 -11.37 -5.50
CA GLN A 18 -5.72 -10.73 -5.59
C GLN A 18 -6.62 -11.71 -6.32
N ALA A 19 -7.19 -12.63 -5.54
CA ALA A 19 -8.54 -13.08 -5.80
C ALA A 19 -9.36 -11.78 -5.96
N SER A 20 -9.44 -11.30 -7.20
CA SER A 20 -10.63 -10.60 -7.66
C SER A 20 -11.72 -11.57 -7.25
N ALA A 21 -12.46 -11.22 -6.20
CA ALA A 21 -13.61 -12.02 -5.83
C ALA A 21 -14.39 -12.21 -7.13
N GLN A 22 -14.49 -13.48 -7.57
CA GLN A 22 -14.76 -13.86 -8.96
C GLN A 22 -15.80 -12.91 -9.59
N GLY A 23 -15.39 -12.06 -10.54
CA GLY A 23 -16.28 -11.16 -11.28
C GLY A 23 -16.22 -9.66 -10.93
N CYS A 24 -15.58 -9.25 -9.83
CA CYS A 24 -15.46 -7.82 -9.51
C CYS A 24 -14.30 -7.13 -10.26
N PRO A 25 -14.41 -5.83 -10.60
CA PRO A 25 -13.40 -5.12 -11.37
C PRO A 25 -12.02 -5.14 -10.73
N ALA A 26 -10.98 -5.44 -11.50
CA ALA A 26 -9.60 -5.27 -11.06
C ALA A 26 -9.11 -3.84 -11.34
N VAL A 27 -8.34 -3.27 -10.41
CA VAL A 27 -7.73 -1.94 -10.60
C VAL A 27 -6.22 -2.07 -10.41
N SER A 28 -5.46 -1.73 -11.45
CA SER A 28 -3.99 -1.86 -11.44
C SER A 28 -3.36 -1.10 -10.28
N GLY A 29 -2.47 -1.77 -9.54
CA GLY A 29 -1.80 -1.20 -8.38
C GLY A 29 -2.61 -1.20 -7.08
N TYR A 30 -3.81 -1.78 -7.07
CA TYR A 30 -4.66 -1.91 -5.88
C TYR A 30 -5.04 -3.36 -5.63
N ALA A 31 -5.15 -3.75 -4.36
CA ALA A 31 -5.76 -5.00 -3.91
C ALA A 31 -7.20 -4.76 -3.49
N PHE A 32 -8.11 -5.57 -4.02
CA PHE A 32 -9.53 -5.48 -3.71
C PHE A 32 -9.90 -6.42 -2.57
N TYR A 33 -10.59 -5.88 -1.56
CA TYR A 33 -11.14 -6.60 -0.42
C TYR A 33 -12.66 -6.50 -0.50
N ARG A 34 -13.28 -7.55 -1.01
CA ARG A 34 -14.73 -7.64 -1.19
C ARG A 34 -15.45 -7.68 0.15
N LEU A 35 -16.60 -7.00 0.18
CA LEU A 35 -17.54 -6.86 1.31
C LEU A 35 -16.82 -6.46 2.60
N GLN A 36 -15.79 -5.63 2.45
CA GLN A 36 -14.94 -5.18 3.54
C GLN A 36 -14.67 -3.69 3.39
N ASP A 37 -14.54 -3.03 4.52
CA ASP A 37 -14.01 -1.68 4.62
C ASP A 37 -12.85 -1.66 5.63
N ALA A 38 -12.05 -0.60 5.62
CA ALA A 38 -10.94 -0.42 6.56
C ALA A 38 -11.39 0.42 7.77
N THR A 39 -11.49 -0.22 8.93
CA THR A 39 -11.81 0.44 10.20
C THR A 39 -10.71 1.46 10.57
N GLY A 40 -11.12 2.61 11.08
CA GLY A 40 -10.19 3.68 11.48
C GLY A 40 -9.48 4.37 10.31
N ALA A 41 -9.87 4.08 9.07
CA ALA A 41 -9.38 4.81 7.90
C ALA A 41 -9.91 6.25 7.89
N TYR A 42 -9.06 7.19 7.49
CA TYR A 42 -9.46 8.59 7.33
C TYR A 42 -10.04 8.82 5.94
N VAL A 43 -11.28 9.30 5.86
CA VAL A 43 -11.91 9.69 4.58
C VAL A 43 -11.42 11.07 4.18
N ILE A 44 -10.77 11.16 3.03
CA ILE A 44 -10.27 12.41 2.45
C ILE A 44 -11.41 13.20 1.81
N LYS A 45 -12.16 12.52 0.94
CA LYS A 45 -13.35 13.05 0.25
C LYS A 45 -14.22 11.90 -0.23
N THR A 46 -15.50 12.18 -0.43
CA THR A 46 -16.43 11.31 -1.15
C THR A 46 -16.66 11.93 -2.52
N LEU A 47 -16.58 11.13 -3.58
CA LEU A 47 -16.88 11.60 -4.93
C LEU A 47 -18.40 11.70 -5.12
N ASP A 48 -18.87 12.83 -5.65
CA ASP A 48 -20.31 13.11 -5.82
C ASP A 48 -21.00 12.14 -6.79
N ALA A 49 -20.24 11.57 -7.72
CA ALA A 49 -20.67 10.47 -8.58
C ALA A 49 -19.58 9.38 -8.57
N ALA A 50 -19.87 8.25 -7.92
CA ALA A 50 -19.01 7.08 -7.97
C ALA A 50 -19.00 6.52 -9.40
N GLY A 51 -17.93 6.81 -10.15
CA GLY A 51 -17.68 6.22 -11.46
C GLY A 51 -17.24 4.76 -11.38
N SER A 52 -16.72 4.21 -12.48
CA SER A 52 -16.07 2.90 -12.45
C SER A 52 -14.94 2.83 -11.41
N ALA A 53 -14.65 1.64 -10.87
CA ALA A 53 -13.54 1.44 -9.94
C ALA A 53 -12.19 1.96 -10.51
N ALA A 54 -11.99 1.85 -11.83
CA ALA A 54 -10.82 2.39 -12.51
C ALA A 54 -10.74 3.92 -12.45
N SER A 55 -11.86 4.62 -12.69
CA SER A 55 -11.92 6.08 -12.56
C SER A 55 -11.70 6.56 -11.12
N ILE A 56 -12.26 5.86 -10.13
CA ILE A 56 -12.04 6.19 -8.71
C ILE A 56 -10.57 5.94 -8.34
N GLY A 57 -9.95 4.87 -8.85
CA GLY A 57 -8.52 4.62 -8.66
C GLY A 57 -7.60 5.66 -9.32
N GLY A 58 -8.03 6.23 -10.45
CA GLY A 58 -7.40 7.39 -11.07
C GLY A 58 -7.45 8.62 -10.17
N GLU A 59 -8.64 8.94 -9.64
CA GLU A 59 -8.84 10.04 -8.67
C GLU A 59 -8.00 9.85 -7.40
N CYS A 60 -7.93 8.64 -6.86
CA CYS A 60 -7.07 8.33 -5.71
C CYS A 60 -5.59 8.50 -6.04
N THR A 61 -5.15 8.20 -7.27
CA THR A 61 -3.75 8.39 -7.68
C THR A 61 -3.38 9.87 -7.79
N SER A 62 -4.31 10.70 -8.26
CA SER A 62 -4.14 12.16 -8.34
C SER A 62 -4.32 12.87 -6.98
N THR A 63 -4.98 12.21 -6.02
CA THR A 63 -5.25 12.78 -4.69
C THR A 63 -4.07 12.55 -3.74
N ARG A 64 -3.50 13.65 -3.23
CA ARG A 64 -2.38 13.60 -2.29
C ARG A 64 -2.70 12.70 -1.08
N ARG A 65 -1.80 11.77 -0.76
CA ARG A 65 -1.87 10.81 0.36
C ARG A 65 -2.98 9.74 0.25
N CYS A 66 -3.79 9.73 -0.81
CA CYS A 66 -4.76 8.65 -1.00
C CYS A 66 -4.03 7.34 -1.30
N ASN A 67 -4.36 6.31 -0.52
CA ASN A 67 -3.85 4.95 -0.71
C ASN A 67 -4.95 3.91 -0.64
N ALA A 68 -6.22 4.29 -0.55
CA ALA A 68 -7.33 3.38 -0.71
C ALA A 68 -8.58 4.11 -1.19
N PHE A 69 -9.52 3.37 -1.77
CA PHE A 69 -10.84 3.88 -2.08
C PHE A 69 -11.91 2.79 -2.01
N THR A 70 -13.15 3.16 -1.69
CA THR A 70 -14.29 2.22 -1.71
C THR A 70 -14.99 2.23 -3.07
N THR A 71 -15.76 1.19 -3.37
CA THR A 71 -16.67 1.17 -4.53
C THR A 71 -17.69 2.31 -4.53
N ALA A 72 -18.10 2.76 -3.35
CA ALA A 72 -18.98 3.91 -3.17
C ALA A 72 -18.29 5.27 -3.41
N GLY A 73 -17.01 5.29 -3.81
CA GLY A 73 -16.31 6.53 -4.16
C GLY A 73 -15.71 7.29 -2.99
N GLN A 74 -15.56 6.68 -1.82
CA GLN A 74 -14.82 7.30 -0.70
C GLN A 74 -13.31 7.14 -0.94
N LEU A 75 -12.58 8.24 -1.02
CA LEU A 75 -11.13 8.25 -1.06
C LEU A 75 -10.58 8.26 0.36
N LYS A 76 -9.64 7.37 0.68
CA LYS A 76 -9.19 7.12 2.05
C LYS A 76 -7.67 7.12 2.21
N ILE A 77 -7.26 7.45 3.44
CA ILE A 77 -5.94 7.14 3.99
C ILE A 77 -6.11 5.97 4.94
N VAL A 78 -5.50 4.83 4.59
CA VAL A 78 -5.52 3.59 5.37
C VAL A 78 -4.13 3.36 5.95
N PRO A 79 -4.00 2.96 7.23
CA PRO A 79 -2.71 2.62 7.84
C PRO A 79 -1.96 1.52 7.08
N ALA A 80 -0.65 1.42 7.29
CA ALA A 80 0.19 0.39 6.66
C ALA A 80 -0.25 -1.05 7.02
N VAL A 81 -0.89 -1.21 8.18
CA VAL A 81 -1.54 -2.45 8.59
C VAL A 81 -3.04 -2.14 8.72
N PRO A 82 -3.84 -2.37 7.67
CA PRO A 82 -5.28 -2.16 7.73
C PRO A 82 -5.93 -3.17 8.68
N ILE A 83 -6.89 -2.70 9.47
CA ILE A 83 -7.85 -3.55 10.16
C ILE A 83 -9.12 -3.50 9.32
N PHE A 84 -9.63 -4.67 8.93
CA PHE A 84 -10.82 -4.77 8.10
C PHE A 84 -12.05 -5.07 8.95
N GLU A 85 -13.16 -4.49 8.53
CA GLU A 85 -14.49 -4.78 9.05
C GLU A 85 -15.35 -5.28 7.90
N LEU A 86 -16.16 -6.30 8.19
CA LEU A 86 -17.08 -6.88 7.22
C LEU A 86 -18.28 -5.97 7.04
N MET A 87 -18.64 -5.73 5.79
CA MET A 87 -19.90 -5.08 5.44
C MET A 87 -21.06 -6.05 5.70
N ASP A 88 -22.21 -5.53 6.13
CA ASP A 88 -23.40 -6.35 6.31
C ASP A 88 -23.99 -6.74 4.95
N ALA A 89 -23.65 -7.94 4.49
CA ALA A 89 -24.15 -8.51 3.24
C ALA A 89 -25.68 -8.74 3.23
N SER A 90 -26.35 -8.65 4.38
CA SER A 90 -27.81 -8.74 4.50
C SER A 90 -28.50 -7.39 4.25
N SER A 91 -27.73 -6.30 4.22
CA SER A 91 -28.25 -4.96 3.94
C SER A 91 -28.62 -4.82 2.46
N PRO A 92 -29.78 -4.24 2.14
CA PRO A 92 -30.19 -3.99 0.75
C PRO A 92 -29.26 -2.99 0.04
N ASP A 93 -28.50 -2.20 0.79
CA ASP A 93 -27.55 -1.22 0.25
C ASP A 93 -26.18 -1.84 -0.08
N THR A 94 -25.95 -3.11 0.29
CA THR A 94 -24.68 -3.79 0.05
C THR A 94 -24.76 -4.62 -1.23
N LEU A 95 -23.98 -4.23 -2.23
CA LEU A 95 -23.89 -4.90 -3.51
C LEU A 95 -22.82 -6.00 -3.52
N GLU A 96 -22.93 -6.91 -4.48
CA GLU A 96 -22.03 -8.06 -4.60
C GLU A 96 -20.55 -7.65 -4.66
N CYS A 97 -20.25 -6.57 -5.38
CA CYS A 97 -18.89 -6.06 -5.56
C CYS A 97 -18.56 -4.88 -4.66
N ASP A 98 -19.32 -4.64 -3.60
CA ASP A 98 -18.90 -3.64 -2.63
C ASP A 98 -17.63 -4.05 -1.91
N GLY A 99 -16.86 -3.04 -1.52
CA GLY A 99 -15.65 -3.23 -0.75
C GLY A 99 -14.64 -2.11 -0.94
N ILE A 100 -13.39 -2.40 -0.60
CA ILE A 100 -12.29 -1.44 -0.60
C ILE A 100 -11.12 -1.90 -1.47
N TYR A 101 -10.57 -0.97 -2.25
CA TYR A 101 -9.33 -1.11 -2.99
C TYR A 101 -8.21 -0.44 -2.21
N ILE A 102 -7.17 -1.19 -1.83
CA ILE A 102 -5.99 -0.66 -1.12
C ILE A 102 -4.78 -0.68 -2.05
N ALA A 103 -4.13 0.46 -2.19
CA ALA A 103 -2.97 0.60 -3.05
C ALA A 103 -1.81 -0.28 -2.53
N SER A 104 -1.11 -0.93 -3.46
CA SER A 104 0.08 -1.74 -3.15
C SER A 104 1.31 -0.89 -2.79
N ARG A 105 1.20 0.45 -2.87
CA ARG A 105 2.24 1.42 -2.51
C ARG A 105 2.13 1.80 -1.02
N THR A 106 3.26 1.89 -0.32
CA THR A 106 3.24 2.41 1.05
C THR A 106 3.00 3.92 1.05
N LEU A 107 2.40 4.48 2.12
CA LEU A 107 2.05 5.92 2.25
C LEU A 107 3.22 6.89 2.02
N THR A 108 4.46 6.40 2.08
CA THR A 108 5.71 7.12 1.76
C THR A 108 5.97 7.25 0.26
N GLY A 109 5.10 6.73 -0.62
CA GLY A 109 5.34 6.66 -2.06
C GLY A 109 6.35 5.58 -2.47
N LEU A 110 6.78 4.75 -1.52
CA LEU A 110 7.66 3.61 -1.80
C LEU A 110 6.85 2.52 -2.50
N VAL A 111 7.15 2.30 -3.77
CA VAL A 111 6.77 1.07 -4.46
C VAL A 111 7.70 -0.01 -3.91
N LEU A 112 7.14 -0.97 -3.18
CA LEU A 112 7.94 -2.07 -2.66
C LEU A 112 8.29 -3.02 -3.82
N PRO A 113 9.59 -3.35 -4.02
CA PRO A 113 9.97 -4.39 -4.96
C PRO A 113 9.26 -5.70 -4.62
N ALA A 114 8.97 -6.51 -5.63
CA ALA A 114 8.34 -7.82 -5.43
C ALA A 114 9.14 -8.66 -4.41
N GLY A 115 8.45 -9.18 -3.39
CA GLY A 115 9.05 -9.99 -2.32
C GLY A 115 9.50 -9.22 -1.08
N VAL A 116 9.40 -7.89 -1.06
CA VAL A 116 9.69 -7.08 0.13
C VAL A 116 8.39 -6.81 0.91
N ASN A 117 8.29 -7.33 2.13
CA ASN A 117 7.15 -7.09 3.02
C ASN A 117 7.44 -6.00 4.06
N ALA A 118 6.37 -5.49 4.69
CA ALA A 118 6.45 -4.41 5.68
C ALA A 118 7.34 -4.75 6.88
N ASP A 119 7.36 -6.01 7.31
CA ASP A 119 8.19 -6.47 8.43
C ASP A 119 9.68 -6.39 8.11
N THR A 120 10.07 -6.78 6.90
CA THR A 120 11.46 -6.71 6.44
C THR A 120 11.95 -5.25 6.43
N LEU A 121 11.12 -4.33 5.95
CA LEU A 121 11.43 -2.90 5.95
C LEU A 121 11.47 -2.31 7.36
N ARG A 122 10.56 -2.75 8.24
CA ARG A 122 10.54 -2.33 9.64
C ARG A 122 11.82 -2.79 10.36
N GLN A 123 12.24 -4.02 10.14
CA GLN A 123 13.50 -4.56 10.68
C GLN A 123 14.72 -3.81 10.13
N GLN A 124 14.78 -3.55 8.82
CA GLN A 124 15.85 -2.75 8.22
C GLN A 124 15.87 -1.32 8.76
N GLY A 125 14.72 -0.65 8.86
CA GLY A 125 14.61 0.70 9.41
C GLY A 125 15.07 0.77 10.87
N GLN A 126 14.67 -0.21 11.69
CA GLN A 126 15.14 -0.32 13.08
C GLN A 126 16.65 -0.55 13.17
N GLY A 127 17.22 -1.37 12.29
CA GLY A 127 18.66 -1.60 12.20
C GLY A 127 19.43 -0.32 11.85
N THR A 128 18.98 0.39 10.82
CA THR A 128 19.59 1.65 10.38
C THR A 128 19.54 2.73 11.47
N LEU A 129 18.42 2.87 12.17
CA LEU A 129 18.30 3.82 13.29
C LEU A 129 19.26 3.48 14.44
N ARG A 130 19.39 2.20 14.80
CA ARG A 130 20.35 1.77 15.83
C ARG A 130 21.79 2.07 15.40
N ASN A 131 22.13 1.81 14.14
CA ASN A 131 23.46 2.11 13.61
C ASN A 131 23.76 3.61 13.62
N MET A 132 22.79 4.45 13.25
CA MET A 132 22.94 5.91 13.34
C MET A 132 23.12 6.39 14.78
N GLN A 133 22.33 5.87 15.73
CA GLN A 133 22.48 6.21 17.15
C GLN A 133 23.86 5.79 17.69
N ALA A 134 24.35 4.61 17.32
CA ALA A 134 25.68 4.15 17.68
C ALA A 134 26.78 5.05 17.08
N ALA A 135 26.62 5.47 15.82
CA ALA A 135 27.55 6.39 15.17
C ALA A 135 27.56 7.78 15.85
N ILE A 136 26.40 8.30 16.23
CA ILE A 136 26.29 9.57 16.98
C ILE A 136 26.96 9.44 18.35
N ALA A 137 26.72 8.34 19.07
CA ALA A 137 27.36 8.08 20.36
C ALA A 137 28.89 7.98 20.23
N ALA A 138 29.38 7.30 19.20
CA ALA A 138 30.81 7.21 18.91
C ALA A 138 31.41 8.58 18.57
N ALA A 139 30.75 9.37 17.73
CA ALA A 139 31.17 10.73 17.39
C ALA A 139 31.25 11.65 18.62
N ASN A 140 30.26 11.57 19.52
CA ASN A 140 30.26 12.32 20.78
C ASN A 140 31.38 11.88 21.73
N LYS A 141 31.70 10.58 21.78
CA LYS A 141 32.82 10.08 22.58
C LYS A 141 34.17 10.55 22.06
N VAL A 142 34.37 10.55 20.74
CA VAL A 142 35.60 11.04 20.11
C VAL A 142 35.74 12.55 20.31
N SER A 143 34.68 13.33 20.07
CA SER A 143 34.74 14.79 20.27
C SER A 143 35.01 15.18 21.73
N GLY A 144 34.47 14.44 22.69
CA GLY A 144 34.78 14.60 24.12
C GLY A 144 36.25 14.36 24.44
N ARG A 145 36.86 13.31 23.87
CA ARG A 145 38.30 13.02 24.05
C ARG A 145 39.20 14.08 23.41
N CYS A 146 38.82 14.61 22.25
CA CYS A 146 39.58 15.69 21.61
C CYS A 146 39.51 17.00 22.42
N ARG A 147 38.41 17.26 23.15
CA ARG A 147 38.28 18.45 24.00
C ARG A 147 39.05 18.39 25.32
N THR A 148 39.30 17.20 25.85
CA THR A 148 40.05 17.02 27.11
C THR A 148 41.55 16.80 26.89
N ALA A 149 41.99 16.69 25.64
CA ALA A 149 43.39 16.45 25.26
C ALA A 149 44.09 17.69 24.67
N GLY A 150 43.43 18.85 24.63
CA GLY A 150 44.01 20.15 24.29
C GLY A 150 44.09 21.04 25.51
#